data_AF-A0A7X3VAQ3-F1
#
_entry.id   AF-A0A7X3VAQ3-F1
#
_cell.length_a   1.000
_cell.length_b   1.000
_cell.length_c   1.000
_cell.angle_alpha   90.00
_cell.angle_beta   90.00
_cell.angle_gamma   90.00
#
_symmetry.space_group_name_H-M   'P 1'
#
loop_
_entity.id
_entity.type
_entity.pdbx_description
1 polymer ?
#
loop_
_entity_poly.entity_id
_entity_poly.type
_entity_poly.pdbx_seq_one_letter_code
_entity_poly.pdbx_strand_id
1 'polypeptide(L)'
;MTEFIEAEADSLRARLQPFLARNPEASVSVWEGAPAVFGAWGEEGLVIVLDPGEEALLTALNEVRLPPRFTALWHDDTEQLEVIYRALGVGSGLRDRRFTFRFKGEDYACYFGLSSDRLLEIARAADSLGQTAQGKRNLRTFKLYARISQNFPERALRETDSPVSFWIEGFREYKEEDITDLVRNLNFFMEYFDRETPKIRIHEEPSDFSLERSRHQRYPSGDFPPLVSGRDINQHLLGLWESARTGDSFLRFIQYYQILEYAGFYHIRNNIMQDIQRIIVAPEAAARPGRAARDLLDLVVDERLEENTKINEVIKKCVSAEEMWHALGDDREHFSKEIVLDGGFVLPAVVSMSEGLGDFKKSWHQRFPPALHSIRNRLVHGRESRQATMIVPSRANRDRLFPWLGPLAFTAARVMVYSDL
;
A
#
# COMPACT_ATOMS: atom_id res chain seq x y z
N MET A 1 -41.65 -1.98 30.12
CA MET A 1 -40.99 -2.43 28.88
C MET A 1 -39.60 -1.83 28.77
N THR A 2 -39.45 -0.50 28.82
CA THR A 2 -38.13 0.16 28.85
C THR A 2 -37.24 -0.29 30.00
N GLU A 3 -37.76 -0.39 31.23
CA GLU A 3 -36.99 -0.88 32.39
C GLU A 3 -36.51 -2.34 32.24
N PHE A 4 -37.25 -3.17 31.50
CA PHE A 4 -36.86 -4.56 31.27
C PHE A 4 -35.70 -4.65 30.27
N ILE A 5 -35.76 -3.87 29.19
CA ILE A 5 -34.73 -3.84 28.15
C ILE A 5 -33.42 -3.26 28.70
N GLU A 6 -33.49 -2.26 29.58
CA GLU A 6 -32.31 -1.71 30.26
C GLU A 6 -31.66 -2.75 31.20
N ALA A 7 -32.46 -3.48 31.98
CA ALA A 7 -31.94 -4.56 32.83
C ALA A 7 -31.27 -5.69 32.02
N GLU A 8 -31.81 -5.97 30.82
CA GLU A 8 -31.25 -6.94 29.89
C GLU A 8 -29.93 -6.43 29.27
N ALA A 9 -29.86 -5.16 28.91
CA ALA A 9 -28.63 -4.51 28.45
C ALA A 9 -27.54 -4.52 29.54
N ASP A 10 -27.90 -4.31 30.81
CA ASP A 10 -26.99 -4.40 31.95
C ASP A 10 -26.43 -5.83 32.12
N SER A 11 -27.29 -6.84 31.99
CA SER A 11 -26.88 -8.25 32.01
C SER A 11 -25.91 -8.58 30.88
N LEU A 12 -26.21 -8.13 29.66
CA LEU A 12 -25.35 -8.32 28.50
C LEU A 12 -24.01 -7.60 28.65
N ARG A 13 -23.99 -6.40 29.25
CA ARG A 13 -22.75 -5.67 29.54
C ARG A 13 -21.81 -6.47 30.44
N ALA A 14 -22.36 -7.17 31.45
CA ALA A 14 -21.56 -8.04 32.31
C ALA A 14 -21.00 -9.25 31.53
N ARG A 15 -21.79 -9.84 30.63
CA ARG A 15 -21.38 -10.99 29.81
C ARG A 15 -20.36 -10.63 28.74
N LEU A 16 -20.42 -9.41 28.20
CA LEU A 16 -19.50 -8.87 27.20
C LEU A 16 -18.32 -8.11 27.82
N GLN A 17 -18.10 -8.21 29.13
CA GLN A 17 -16.99 -7.54 29.81
C GLN A 17 -15.61 -7.86 29.18
N PRO A 18 -15.30 -9.11 28.74
CA PRO A 18 -14.06 -9.39 28.03
C PRO A 18 -13.94 -8.67 26.68
N PHE A 19 -15.04 -8.54 25.93
CA PHE A 19 -15.09 -7.80 24.68
C PHE A 19 -14.87 -6.30 24.93
N LEU A 20 -15.61 -5.71 25.87
CA LEU A 20 -15.55 -4.27 26.19
C LEU A 20 -14.17 -3.87 26.75
N ALA A 21 -13.51 -4.76 27.50
CA ALA A 21 -12.17 -4.51 27.99
C ALA A 21 -11.11 -4.42 26.88
N ARG A 22 -11.31 -5.13 25.76
CA ARG A 22 -10.39 -5.13 24.60
C ARG A 22 -10.77 -4.11 23.53
N ASN A 23 -12.00 -3.61 23.53
CA ASN A 23 -12.54 -2.66 22.57
C ASN A 23 -13.13 -1.47 23.35
N PRO A 24 -12.28 -0.59 23.91
CA PRO A 24 -12.70 0.45 24.85
C PRO A 24 -13.62 1.51 24.23
N GLU A 25 -13.66 1.62 22.91
CA GLU A 25 -14.58 2.49 22.16
C GLU A 25 -16.00 1.90 22.09
N ALA A 26 -16.14 0.60 22.34
CA ALA A 26 -17.42 -0.10 22.27
C ALA A 26 -18.22 0.06 23.57
N SER A 27 -19.54 0.11 23.44
CA SER A 27 -20.46 0.18 24.58
C SER A 27 -21.76 -0.58 24.31
N VAL A 28 -22.42 -1.04 25.38
CA VAL A 28 -23.73 -1.70 25.29
C VAL A 28 -24.81 -0.72 25.73
N SER A 29 -25.77 -0.46 24.84
CA SER A 29 -26.94 0.39 25.09
C SER A 29 -28.16 -0.13 24.31
N VAL A 30 -29.29 0.58 24.38
CA VAL A 30 -30.54 0.18 23.74
C VAL A 30 -30.69 0.87 22.38
N TRP A 31 -30.93 0.09 21.33
CA TRP A 31 -31.21 0.55 19.98
C TRP A 31 -32.54 -0.04 19.49
N GLU A 32 -33.48 0.81 19.06
CA GLU A 32 -34.79 0.40 18.55
C GLU A 32 -35.55 -0.62 19.44
N GLY A 33 -35.33 -0.54 20.76
CA GLY A 33 -35.97 -1.42 21.74
C GLY A 33 -35.26 -2.77 21.94
N ALA A 34 -34.06 -2.96 21.39
CA ALA A 34 -33.20 -4.12 21.63
C ALA A 34 -31.84 -3.69 22.19
N PRO A 35 -31.19 -4.50 23.04
CA PRO A 35 -29.80 -4.27 23.41
C PRO A 35 -28.89 -4.33 22.17
N ALA A 36 -27.89 -3.46 22.09
CA ALA A 36 -26.95 -3.41 20.98
C ALA A 36 -25.56 -2.95 21.44
N VAL A 37 -24.53 -3.39 20.72
CA VAL A 37 -23.17 -2.84 20.82
C VAL A 37 -23.05 -1.65 19.87
N PHE A 38 -22.64 -0.51 20.40
CA PHE A 38 -22.27 0.70 19.67
C PHE A 38 -20.75 0.87 19.67
N GLY A 39 -20.21 1.63 18.72
CA GLY A 39 -18.78 1.97 18.68
C GLY A 39 -17.87 0.78 18.32
N ALA A 40 -18.43 -0.27 17.72
CA ALA A 40 -17.64 -1.38 17.18
C ALA A 40 -16.66 -0.83 16.12
N TRP A 41 -15.39 -1.26 16.15
CA TRP A 41 -14.30 -0.65 15.37
C TRP A 41 -14.09 0.87 15.61
N GLY A 42 -14.56 1.42 16.72
CA GLY A 42 -14.56 2.87 16.96
C GLY A 42 -15.47 3.64 15.99
N GLU A 43 -16.44 2.97 15.34
CA GLU A 43 -17.36 3.60 14.39
C GLU A 43 -18.72 3.90 15.03
N GLU A 44 -19.11 5.17 15.02
CA GLU A 44 -20.43 5.59 15.50
C GLU A 44 -21.59 5.13 14.59
N GLY A 45 -21.31 4.88 13.31
CA GLY A 45 -22.33 4.54 12.31
C GLY A 45 -22.75 3.06 12.29
N LEU A 46 -22.13 2.21 13.10
CA LEU A 46 -22.32 0.77 13.10
C LEU A 46 -22.87 0.32 14.45
N VAL A 47 -23.89 -0.54 14.43
CA VAL A 47 -24.43 -1.21 15.62
C VAL A 47 -24.42 -2.71 15.41
N ILE A 48 -24.24 -3.48 16.48
CA ILE A 48 -24.40 -4.93 16.47
C ILE A 48 -25.57 -5.25 17.41
N VAL A 49 -26.69 -5.67 16.85
CA VAL A 49 -27.90 -5.98 17.62
C VAL A 49 -27.68 -7.26 18.41
N LEU A 50 -27.98 -7.25 19.70
CA LEU A 50 -27.81 -8.40 20.57
C LEU A 50 -29.15 -9.06 20.82
N ASP A 51 -29.19 -10.38 20.61
CA ASP A 51 -30.22 -11.25 21.19
C ASP A 51 -29.60 -11.96 22.42
N PRO A 52 -30.18 -11.78 23.62
CA PRO A 52 -29.69 -12.42 24.85
C PRO A 52 -29.60 -13.95 24.79
N GLY A 53 -30.43 -14.60 23.95
CA GLY A 53 -30.42 -16.05 23.72
C GLY A 53 -29.37 -16.51 22.71
N GLU A 54 -28.69 -15.60 22.02
CA GLU A 54 -27.75 -15.90 20.94
C GLU A 54 -26.31 -16.03 21.46
N GLU A 55 -26.04 -17.14 22.16
CA GLU A 55 -24.71 -17.42 22.73
C GLU A 55 -23.57 -17.35 21.71
N ALA A 56 -23.81 -17.79 20.46
CA ALA A 56 -22.78 -17.81 19.42
C ALA A 56 -22.22 -16.42 19.12
N LEU A 57 -23.08 -15.39 19.06
CA LEU A 57 -22.67 -14.01 18.84
C LEU A 57 -21.87 -13.47 20.04
N LEU A 58 -22.32 -13.76 21.26
CA LEU A 58 -21.67 -13.30 22.48
C LEU A 58 -20.29 -13.93 22.65
N THR A 59 -20.16 -15.22 22.35
CA THR A 59 -18.87 -15.91 22.28
C THR A 59 -18.00 -15.32 21.18
N ALA A 60 -18.53 -15.11 19.97
CA ALA A 60 -17.78 -14.51 18.88
C ALA A 60 -17.19 -13.13 19.24
N LEU A 61 -18.00 -12.25 19.84
CA LEU A 61 -17.55 -10.94 20.33
C LEU A 61 -16.49 -11.09 21.43
N ASN A 62 -16.70 -11.98 22.39
CA ASN A 62 -15.75 -12.23 23.47
C ASN A 62 -14.47 -12.96 23.03
N GLU A 63 -14.29 -13.30 21.76
CA GLU A 63 -13.07 -13.97 21.26
C GLU A 63 -12.27 -13.09 20.30
N VAL A 64 -12.72 -11.85 20.04
CA VAL A 64 -12.09 -10.96 19.06
C VAL A 64 -11.82 -9.54 19.56
N ARG A 65 -10.89 -8.87 18.88
CA ARG A 65 -10.75 -7.41 18.88
C ARG A 65 -11.11 -6.86 17.52
N LEU A 66 -11.65 -5.65 17.53
CA LEU A 66 -12.16 -4.93 16.38
C LEU A 66 -11.27 -3.70 16.17
N PRO A 67 -10.07 -3.87 15.58
CA PRO A 67 -9.07 -2.80 15.54
C PRO A 67 -9.56 -1.63 14.68
N PRO A 68 -9.68 -0.41 15.23
CA PRO A 68 -10.34 0.71 14.57
C PRO A 68 -9.67 1.08 13.24
N ARG A 69 -8.34 0.96 13.16
CA ARG A 69 -7.56 1.26 11.95
C ARG A 69 -7.76 0.26 10.82
N PHE A 70 -8.37 -0.90 11.03
CA PHE A 70 -8.46 -1.94 9.98
C PHE A 70 -9.87 -2.47 9.76
N THR A 71 -10.24 -2.69 8.50
CA THR A 71 -11.38 -3.55 8.15
C THR A 71 -11.01 -5.01 8.42
N ALA A 72 -10.85 -5.39 9.69
CA ALA A 72 -10.33 -6.67 10.13
C ALA A 72 -10.83 -7.06 11.53
N LEU A 73 -10.67 -8.35 11.88
CA LEU A 73 -10.84 -8.88 13.22
C LEU A 73 -9.47 -9.40 13.68
N TRP A 74 -9.14 -9.18 14.94
CA TRP A 74 -8.06 -9.88 15.61
C TRP A 74 -8.62 -11.03 16.43
N HIS A 75 -8.11 -12.23 16.23
CA HIS A 75 -8.49 -13.43 16.98
C HIS A 75 -7.50 -13.63 18.13
N ASP A 76 -7.93 -13.40 19.38
CA ASP A 76 -7.01 -13.49 20.53
C ASP A 76 -6.57 -14.93 20.84
N ASP A 77 -7.37 -15.93 20.47
CA ASP A 77 -7.09 -17.34 20.73
C ASP A 77 -6.11 -17.96 19.72
N THR A 78 -6.17 -17.51 18.46
CA THR A 78 -5.27 -17.98 17.39
C THR A 78 -4.13 -17.02 17.08
N GLU A 79 -4.17 -15.80 17.62
CA GLU A 79 -3.21 -14.71 17.34
C GLU A 79 -3.14 -14.36 15.84
N GLN A 80 -4.30 -14.33 15.20
CA GLN A 80 -4.43 -14.10 13.75
C GLN A 80 -5.18 -12.81 13.44
N LEU A 81 -4.75 -12.15 12.37
CA LEU A 81 -5.49 -11.03 11.79
C LEU A 81 -6.32 -11.53 10.60
N GLU A 82 -7.65 -11.43 10.74
CA GLU A 82 -8.61 -11.71 9.68
C GLU A 82 -9.06 -10.40 9.02
N VAL A 83 -8.51 -10.07 7.85
CA VAL A 83 -8.92 -8.88 7.08
C VAL A 83 -10.20 -9.19 6.28
N ILE A 84 -11.25 -8.42 6.54
CA ILE A 84 -12.57 -8.60 5.91
C ILE A 84 -12.49 -8.14 4.44
N TYR A 85 -12.45 -9.11 3.53
CA TYR A 85 -12.29 -8.82 2.11
C TYR A 85 -13.63 -8.69 1.37
N ARG A 86 -14.20 -9.78 0.86
CA ARG A 86 -15.49 -9.81 0.16
C ARG A 86 -15.93 -11.24 -0.11
N ALA A 87 -17.19 -11.39 -0.50
CA ALA A 87 -17.64 -12.58 -1.18
C ALA A 87 -16.95 -12.71 -2.56
N LEU A 88 -16.42 -13.90 -2.85
CA LEU A 88 -15.79 -14.25 -4.14
C LEU A 88 -16.52 -15.43 -4.77
N GLY A 89 -16.60 -15.47 -6.10
CA GLY A 89 -17.15 -16.62 -6.82
C GLY A 89 -16.19 -17.82 -6.88
N VAL A 90 -16.76 -18.98 -7.16
CA VAL A 90 -16.00 -20.21 -7.45
C VAL A 90 -15.13 -19.98 -8.69
N GLY A 91 -13.82 -20.24 -8.60
CA GLY A 91 -12.86 -20.01 -9.69
C GLY A 91 -12.11 -18.67 -9.64
N SER A 92 -12.31 -17.84 -8.61
CA SER A 92 -11.43 -16.69 -8.39
C SER A 92 -10.04 -17.16 -7.97
N GLY A 93 -9.02 -16.97 -8.84
CA GLY A 93 -7.63 -17.34 -8.55
C GLY A 93 -7.01 -16.63 -7.33
N LEU A 94 -7.70 -15.64 -6.75
CA LEU A 94 -7.32 -15.06 -5.46
C LEU A 94 -7.56 -16.03 -4.30
N ARG A 95 -8.59 -16.88 -4.34
CA ARG A 95 -8.93 -17.82 -3.26
C ARG A 95 -7.81 -18.81 -2.95
N ASP A 96 -7.03 -19.15 -3.96
CA ASP A 96 -5.94 -20.13 -3.84
C ASP A 96 -4.59 -19.47 -3.52
N ARG A 97 -4.53 -18.12 -3.44
CA ARG A 97 -3.29 -17.41 -3.16
C ARG A 97 -2.87 -17.60 -1.71
N ARG A 98 -1.69 -18.19 -1.55
CA ARG A 98 -0.99 -18.40 -0.28
C ARG A 98 0.49 -18.08 -0.46
N PHE A 99 1.09 -17.40 0.51
CA PHE A 99 2.50 -17.07 0.51
C PHE A 99 3.01 -16.81 1.93
N THR A 100 4.32 -16.87 2.12
CA THR A 100 4.98 -16.42 3.34
C THR A 100 5.56 -15.03 3.11
N PHE A 101 5.28 -14.10 4.02
CA PHE A 101 5.91 -12.79 4.06
C PHE A 101 6.95 -12.76 5.18
N ARG A 102 8.23 -12.67 4.83
CA ARG A 102 9.32 -12.50 5.80
C ARG A 102 9.56 -11.03 6.04
N PHE A 103 9.41 -10.57 7.27
CA PHE A 103 9.56 -9.16 7.64
C PHE A 103 10.19 -9.03 9.02
N LYS A 104 11.20 -8.15 9.16
CA LYS A 104 11.94 -7.91 10.42
C LYS A 104 12.44 -9.17 11.13
N GLY A 105 12.76 -10.22 10.36
CA GLY A 105 13.29 -11.47 10.87
C GLY A 105 12.22 -12.50 11.27
N GLU A 106 10.94 -12.16 11.16
CA GLU A 106 9.82 -13.07 11.43
C GLU A 106 9.15 -13.49 10.11
N ASP A 107 8.52 -14.68 10.11
CA ASP A 107 7.80 -15.24 8.98
C ASP A 107 6.29 -15.19 9.25
N TYR A 108 5.55 -14.51 8.37
CA TYR A 108 4.09 -14.38 8.44
C TYR A 108 3.43 -15.20 7.35
N ALA A 109 2.47 -16.06 7.71
CA ALA A 109 1.70 -16.80 6.72
C ALA A 109 0.54 -15.93 6.23
N CYS A 110 0.47 -15.71 4.91
CA CYS A 110 -0.51 -14.84 4.28
C CYS A 110 -1.34 -15.62 3.27
N TYR A 111 -2.67 -15.56 3.37
CA TYR A 111 -3.52 -16.27 2.43
C TYR A 111 -4.93 -15.69 2.34
N PHE A 112 -5.58 -15.91 1.20
CA PHE A 112 -7.04 -15.78 1.12
C PHE A 112 -7.68 -17.10 1.52
N GLY A 113 -8.69 -17.03 2.38
CA GLY A 113 -9.37 -18.21 2.92
C GLY A 113 -10.83 -17.91 3.22
N LEU A 114 -11.58 -18.95 3.59
CA LEU A 114 -12.93 -18.74 4.12
C LEU A 114 -12.85 -17.83 5.35
N SER A 115 -13.87 -16.99 5.47
CA SER A 115 -14.04 -16.13 6.63
C SER A 115 -14.43 -16.94 7.86
N SER A 116 -14.07 -16.45 9.04
CA SER A 116 -14.38 -17.13 10.29
C SER A 116 -15.88 -17.15 10.59
N ASP A 117 -16.34 -18.18 11.29
CA ASP A 117 -17.72 -18.21 11.80
C ASP A 117 -17.99 -17.00 12.71
N ARG A 118 -17.00 -16.55 13.49
CA ARG A 118 -17.11 -15.35 14.34
C ARG A 118 -17.44 -14.10 13.52
N LEU A 119 -16.77 -13.88 12.40
CA LEU A 119 -17.08 -12.78 11.50
C LEU A 119 -18.49 -12.92 10.90
N LEU A 120 -18.92 -14.13 10.57
CA LEU A 120 -20.28 -14.36 10.06
C LEU A 120 -21.35 -14.06 11.11
N GLU A 121 -21.13 -14.44 12.37
CA GLU A 121 -22.02 -14.12 13.48
C GLU A 121 -22.12 -12.61 13.71
N ILE A 122 -20.97 -11.94 13.78
CA ILE A 122 -20.92 -10.47 13.94
C ILE A 122 -21.58 -9.77 12.75
N ALA A 123 -21.29 -10.18 11.52
CA ALA A 123 -21.85 -9.58 10.32
C ALA A 123 -23.37 -9.76 10.22
N ARG A 124 -23.90 -10.90 10.70
CA ARG A 124 -25.34 -11.19 10.73
C ARG A 124 -26.10 -10.19 11.60
N ALA A 125 -25.53 -9.89 12.77
CA ALA A 125 -26.09 -8.97 13.76
C ALA A 125 -25.79 -7.49 13.48
N ALA A 126 -24.82 -7.18 12.62
CA ALA A 126 -24.42 -5.82 12.30
C ALA A 126 -25.48 -5.04 11.50
N ASP A 127 -25.83 -3.82 11.91
CA ASP A 127 -26.69 -2.88 11.19
C ASP A 127 -26.09 -1.47 11.13
N SER A 128 -26.62 -0.62 10.24
CA SER A 128 -26.10 0.72 9.98
C SER A 128 -27.00 1.81 10.56
N LEU A 129 -26.42 2.70 11.35
CA LEU A 129 -27.04 3.96 11.78
C LEU A 129 -26.96 4.98 10.63
N GLY A 130 -27.88 4.87 9.67
CA GLY A 130 -28.03 5.80 8.54
C GLY A 130 -27.35 5.37 7.24
N GLN A 131 -27.48 6.21 6.19
CA GLN A 131 -27.06 5.87 4.83
C GLN A 131 -25.54 5.92 4.60
N THR A 132 -24.79 6.67 5.43
CA THR A 132 -23.35 6.94 5.25
C THR A 132 -22.42 5.91 5.89
N ALA A 133 -22.94 5.04 6.77
CA ALA A 133 -22.16 3.98 7.43
C ALA A 133 -22.03 2.69 6.59
N GLN A 134 -22.80 2.60 5.50
CA GLN A 134 -22.85 1.42 4.65
C GLN A 134 -21.57 1.28 3.80
N GLY A 135 -20.56 0.59 4.32
CA GLY A 135 -19.51 0.02 3.47
C GLY A 135 -18.07 0.13 3.96
N LYS A 136 -17.79 0.78 5.10
CA LYS A 136 -16.40 0.89 5.60
C LYS A 136 -15.78 -0.48 5.90
N ARG A 137 -16.57 -1.39 6.51
CA ARG A 137 -16.10 -2.70 6.98
C ARG A 137 -16.48 -3.89 6.10
N ASN A 138 -17.01 -3.67 4.89
CA ASN A 138 -17.43 -4.72 3.94
C ASN A 138 -18.50 -5.74 4.45
N LEU A 139 -19.08 -5.54 5.64
CA LEU A 139 -19.99 -6.48 6.31
C LEU A 139 -21.29 -6.78 5.55
N ARG A 140 -21.73 -5.89 4.65
CA ARG A 140 -23.01 -6.06 3.91
C ARG A 140 -23.06 -7.37 3.12
N THR A 141 -21.94 -7.74 2.47
CA THR A 141 -21.88 -8.98 1.68
C THR A 141 -21.91 -10.23 2.56
N PHE A 142 -21.30 -10.14 3.75
CA PHE A 142 -21.25 -11.20 4.75
C PHE A 142 -22.62 -11.39 5.41
N LYS A 143 -23.29 -10.29 5.78
CA LYS A 143 -24.67 -10.31 6.31
C LYS A 143 -25.64 -10.97 5.33
N LEU A 144 -25.53 -10.63 4.04
CA LEU A 144 -26.35 -11.24 2.99
C LEU A 144 -26.08 -12.74 2.88
N TYR A 145 -24.81 -13.15 2.86
CA TYR A 145 -24.44 -14.56 2.83
C TYR A 145 -24.98 -15.32 4.05
N ALA A 146 -24.78 -14.81 5.27
CA ALA A 146 -25.25 -15.44 6.50
C ALA A 146 -26.77 -15.66 6.49
N ARG A 147 -27.54 -14.66 6.03
CA ARG A 147 -29.01 -14.77 5.89
C ARG A 147 -29.43 -15.80 4.84
N ILE A 148 -28.72 -15.89 3.71
CA ILE A 148 -29.03 -16.89 2.67
C ILE A 148 -28.70 -18.28 3.17
N SER A 149 -27.54 -18.48 3.79
CA SER A 149 -27.08 -19.78 4.30
C SER A 149 -28.02 -20.36 5.35
N GLN A 150 -28.64 -19.53 6.19
CA GLN A 150 -29.62 -19.97 7.19
C GLN A 150 -30.95 -20.38 6.57
N ASN A 151 -31.45 -19.62 5.60
CA ASN A 151 -32.77 -19.86 5.02
C ASN A 151 -32.75 -20.85 3.84
N PHE A 152 -31.61 -20.97 3.15
CA PHE A 152 -31.44 -21.75 1.92
C PHE A 152 -30.03 -22.39 1.82
N PRO A 153 -29.68 -23.35 2.69
CA PRO A 153 -28.34 -23.92 2.77
C PRO A 153 -27.85 -24.57 1.46
N GLU A 154 -28.75 -25.25 0.71
CA GLU A 154 -28.40 -25.85 -0.58
C GLU A 154 -28.05 -24.81 -1.66
N ARG A 155 -28.64 -23.61 -1.58
CA ARG A 155 -28.40 -22.50 -2.51
C ARG A 155 -27.11 -21.77 -2.18
N ALA A 156 -26.80 -21.64 -0.90
CA ALA A 156 -25.55 -21.04 -0.43
C ALA A 156 -24.30 -21.82 -0.90
N LEU A 157 -24.41 -23.15 -0.94
CA LEU A 157 -23.32 -24.05 -1.37
C LEU A 157 -23.10 -24.11 -2.89
N ARG A 158 -24.13 -23.81 -3.70
CA ARG A 158 -24.08 -24.00 -5.16
C ARG A 158 -24.02 -22.72 -5.98
N GLU A 159 -24.62 -21.63 -5.50
CA GLU A 159 -24.89 -20.44 -6.32
C GLU A 159 -24.34 -19.13 -5.76
N THR A 160 -23.92 -19.08 -4.49
CA THR A 160 -23.44 -17.82 -3.89
C THR A 160 -21.94 -17.78 -3.73
N ASP A 161 -21.39 -16.61 -4.06
CA ASP A 161 -20.04 -16.21 -3.67
C ASP A 161 -19.83 -16.46 -2.16
N SER A 162 -18.84 -17.28 -1.81
CA SER A 162 -18.51 -17.54 -0.40
C SER A 162 -17.73 -16.37 0.17
N PRO A 163 -17.96 -16.01 1.46
CA PRO A 163 -17.22 -14.97 2.15
C PRO A 163 -15.75 -15.39 2.28
N VAL A 164 -14.87 -14.53 1.78
CA VAL A 164 -13.43 -14.73 1.83
C VAL A 164 -12.82 -13.58 2.61
N SER A 165 -11.89 -13.94 3.50
CA SER A 165 -11.04 -13.02 4.24
C SER A 165 -9.59 -13.20 3.80
N PHE A 166 -8.77 -12.18 4.03
CA PHE A 166 -7.32 -12.30 3.93
C PHE A 166 -6.74 -12.47 5.33
N TRP A 167 -6.04 -13.58 5.52
CA TRP A 167 -5.50 -14.01 6.80
C TRP A 167 -4.01 -13.69 6.89
N ILE A 168 -3.59 -13.22 8.07
CA ILE A 168 -2.19 -13.09 8.45
C ILE A 168 -1.98 -13.82 9.76
N GLU A 169 -1.07 -14.78 9.76
CA GLU A 169 -0.65 -15.56 10.93
C GLU A 169 0.83 -15.30 11.23
N GLY A 170 1.28 -15.66 12.44
CA GLY A 170 2.68 -15.54 12.86
C GLY A 170 2.98 -14.36 13.79
N PHE A 171 1.94 -13.69 14.29
CA PHE A 171 2.09 -12.73 15.37
C PHE A 171 2.35 -13.44 16.70
N ARG A 172 2.91 -12.70 17.67
CA ARG A 172 3.11 -13.17 19.05
C ARG A 172 2.16 -12.53 20.07
N GLU A 173 1.66 -11.35 19.72
CA GLU A 173 0.75 -10.57 20.54
C GLU A 173 0.11 -9.47 19.68
N TYR A 174 -1.00 -8.91 20.16
CA TYR A 174 -1.64 -7.76 19.52
C TYR A 174 -0.91 -6.46 19.85
N LYS A 175 -0.30 -5.85 18.83
CA LYS A 175 0.27 -4.51 18.87
C LYS A 175 -0.11 -3.75 17.59
N GLU A 176 -1.06 -2.82 17.71
CA GLU A 176 -1.66 -2.15 16.54
C GLU A 176 -0.62 -1.42 15.67
N GLU A 177 0.39 -0.79 16.28
CA GLU A 177 1.45 -0.10 15.53
C GLU A 177 2.35 -1.07 14.76
N ASP A 178 2.72 -2.21 15.36
CA ASP A 178 3.53 -3.24 14.69
C ASP A 178 2.75 -3.88 13.53
N ILE A 179 1.45 -4.13 13.74
CA ILE A 179 0.54 -4.63 12.70
C ILE A 179 0.41 -3.60 11.57
N THR A 180 0.27 -2.32 11.89
CA THR A 180 0.20 -1.24 10.90
C THR A 180 1.44 -1.21 10.03
N ASP A 181 2.62 -1.21 10.66
CA ASP A 181 3.89 -1.21 9.95
C ASP A 181 4.05 -2.43 9.04
N LEU A 182 3.74 -3.62 9.55
CA LEU A 182 3.71 -4.87 8.78
C LEU A 182 2.78 -4.75 7.56
N VAL A 183 1.55 -4.28 7.77
CA VAL A 183 0.52 -4.19 6.73
C VAL A 183 0.89 -3.18 5.64
N ARG A 184 1.50 -2.04 5.99
CA ARG A 184 1.96 -1.06 4.98
C ARG A 184 3.03 -1.66 4.08
N ASN A 185 4.02 -2.32 4.66
CA ASN A 185 5.07 -3.02 3.92
C ASN A 185 4.48 -4.17 3.09
N LEU A 186 3.59 -4.98 3.67
CA LEU A 186 2.92 -6.08 2.97
C LEU A 186 2.11 -5.58 1.77
N ASN A 187 1.33 -4.51 1.94
CA ASN A 187 0.58 -3.88 0.84
C ASN A 187 1.51 -3.42 -0.29
N PHE A 188 2.65 -2.82 0.04
CA PHE A 188 3.66 -2.43 -0.95
C PHE A 188 4.20 -3.65 -1.70
N PHE A 189 4.66 -4.69 -1.00
CA PHE A 189 5.27 -5.85 -1.65
C PHE A 189 4.25 -6.68 -2.43
N MET A 190 3.03 -6.83 -1.93
CA MET A 190 1.96 -7.48 -2.69
C MET A 190 1.72 -6.74 -4.01
N GLU A 191 1.63 -5.40 -3.99
CA GLU A 191 1.46 -4.62 -5.22
C GLU A 191 2.67 -4.71 -6.15
N TYR A 192 3.87 -4.71 -5.57
CA TYR A 192 5.12 -4.84 -6.31
C TYR A 192 5.10 -6.05 -7.24
N PHE A 193 4.54 -7.18 -6.78
CA PHE A 193 4.40 -8.40 -7.57
C PHE A 193 3.08 -8.51 -8.35
N ASP A 194 1.97 -7.99 -7.82
CA ASP A 194 0.65 -7.99 -8.47
C ASP A 194 -0.02 -6.63 -8.31
N ARG A 195 -0.02 -5.83 -9.37
CA ARG A 195 -0.59 -4.46 -9.38
C ARG A 195 -2.10 -4.43 -9.17
N GLU A 196 -2.79 -5.56 -9.32
CA GLU A 196 -4.22 -5.72 -9.08
C GLU A 196 -4.53 -6.46 -7.78
N THR A 197 -3.51 -6.76 -6.96
CA THR A 197 -3.73 -7.40 -5.67
C THR A 197 -4.66 -6.55 -4.81
N PRO A 198 -5.61 -7.17 -4.08
CA PRO A 198 -6.33 -6.48 -3.03
C PRO A 198 -5.37 -5.93 -1.99
N LYS A 199 -5.70 -4.77 -1.43
CA LYS A 199 -4.94 -4.17 -0.33
C LYS A 199 -5.76 -4.12 0.93
N ILE A 200 -5.06 -4.30 2.04
CA ILE A 200 -5.60 -4.13 3.37
C ILE A 200 -5.80 -2.63 3.58
N ARG A 201 -7.02 -2.23 3.90
CA ARG A 201 -7.35 -0.82 4.17
C ARG A 201 -6.90 -0.47 5.58
N ILE A 202 -6.04 0.54 5.67
CA ILE A 202 -5.70 1.22 6.91
C ILE A 202 -6.51 2.51 6.92
N HIS A 203 -7.44 2.64 7.85
CA HIS A 203 -8.30 3.82 8.00
C HIS A 203 -7.49 4.90 8.70
N GLU A 204 -6.93 5.81 7.91
CA GLU A 204 -6.51 7.14 8.35
C GLU A 204 -7.58 8.15 7.89
N GLU A 205 -7.54 9.40 8.38
CA GLU A 205 -8.56 10.43 8.09
C GLU A 205 -8.99 10.44 6.61
N PRO A 206 -10.29 10.72 6.34
CA PRO A 206 -10.89 10.48 5.03
C PRO A 206 -10.16 11.27 3.93
N SER A 207 -9.48 10.55 3.04
CA SER A 207 -8.99 11.08 1.77
C SER A 207 -9.95 10.66 0.66
N ASP A 208 -10.76 11.62 0.20
CA ASP A 208 -11.68 11.45 -0.92
C ASP A 208 -10.93 11.46 -2.25
N PHE A 209 -10.44 10.31 -2.70
CA PHE A 209 -9.93 10.19 -4.07
C PHE A 209 -10.35 8.88 -4.73
N SER A 210 -10.98 9.00 -5.89
CA SER A 210 -11.32 7.89 -6.76
C SER A 210 -10.06 7.31 -7.41
N LEU A 211 -9.88 5.99 -7.30
CA LEU A 211 -8.83 5.25 -7.99
C LEU A 211 -9.12 5.19 -9.50
N GLU A 212 -8.34 5.90 -10.31
CA GLU A 212 -8.23 5.58 -11.73
C GLU A 212 -7.50 4.23 -11.88
N ARG A 213 -8.12 3.26 -12.56
CA ARG A 213 -7.46 2.00 -12.86
C ARG A 213 -6.33 2.23 -13.85
N SER A 214 -5.11 2.00 -13.41
CA SER A 214 -3.94 2.03 -14.28
C SER A 214 -4.02 0.90 -15.31
N ARG A 215 -3.75 1.20 -16.59
CA ARG A 215 -3.69 0.21 -17.69
C ARG A 215 -2.36 -0.53 -17.71
N HIS A 216 -1.90 -1.02 -16.56
CA HIS A 216 -0.59 -1.64 -16.47
C HIS A 216 -0.67 -3.15 -16.49
N GLN A 217 0.41 -3.78 -16.97
CA GLN A 217 0.62 -5.22 -16.82
C GLN A 217 0.49 -5.60 -15.33
N ARG A 218 -0.45 -6.51 -15.05
CA ARG A 218 -0.78 -6.95 -13.69
C ARG A 218 0.43 -7.51 -12.94
N TYR A 219 1.16 -8.40 -13.61
CA TYR A 219 2.30 -9.14 -13.10
C TYR A 219 3.60 -8.65 -13.75
N PRO A 220 4.23 -7.57 -13.24
CA PRO A 220 5.42 -6.99 -13.88
C PRO A 220 6.64 -7.92 -13.84
N SER A 221 6.70 -8.83 -12.86
CA SER A 221 7.84 -9.72 -12.62
C SER A 221 7.50 -11.20 -12.85
N GLY A 222 6.35 -11.50 -13.48
CA GLY A 222 5.81 -12.86 -13.59
C GLY A 222 4.89 -13.22 -12.42
N ASP A 223 4.70 -14.52 -12.20
CA ASP A 223 3.74 -15.03 -11.21
C ASP A 223 4.00 -14.52 -9.78
N PHE A 224 2.94 -14.46 -8.97
CA PHE A 224 3.05 -14.05 -7.58
C PHE A 224 3.91 -15.07 -6.80
N PRO A 225 4.96 -14.64 -6.09
CA PRO A 225 5.89 -15.56 -5.47
C PRO A 225 5.28 -16.22 -4.22
N PRO A 226 5.60 -17.50 -3.95
CA PRO A 226 5.17 -18.19 -2.73
C PRO A 226 5.90 -17.70 -1.46
N LEU A 227 7.06 -17.04 -1.62
CA LEU A 227 7.83 -16.42 -0.55
C LEU A 227 8.18 -14.99 -0.95
N VAL A 228 7.79 -14.03 -0.11
CA VAL A 228 8.11 -12.61 -0.24
C VAL A 228 9.05 -12.24 0.90
N SER A 229 10.30 -11.88 0.58
CA SER A 229 11.22 -11.34 1.57
C SER A 229 11.11 -9.81 1.58
N GLY A 230 10.38 -9.27 2.54
CA GLY A 230 10.22 -7.84 2.74
C GLY A 230 11.34 -7.27 3.59
N ARG A 231 12.01 -6.23 3.09
CA ARG A 231 12.81 -5.35 3.94
C ARG A 231 11.91 -4.30 4.58
N ASP A 232 12.34 -3.75 5.71
CA ASP A 232 11.68 -2.58 6.29
C ASP A 232 11.91 -1.37 5.37
N ILE A 233 10.84 -0.90 4.74
CA ILE A 233 10.91 0.28 3.89
C ILE A 233 10.70 1.51 4.77
N ASN A 234 11.52 2.53 4.53
CA ASN A 234 11.40 3.81 5.19
C ASN A 234 9.94 4.35 5.13
N GLN A 235 9.38 4.69 6.30
CA GLN A 235 7.97 5.12 6.44
C GLN A 235 7.63 6.36 5.61
N HIS A 236 8.59 7.27 5.40
CA HIS A 236 8.39 8.43 4.53
C HIS A 236 8.20 8.01 3.08
N LEU A 237 8.99 7.05 2.59
CA LEU A 237 8.86 6.51 1.23
C LEU A 237 7.57 5.74 1.05
N LEU A 238 7.15 4.97 2.06
CA LEU A 238 5.84 4.30 2.06
C LEU A 238 4.69 5.32 1.99
N GLY A 239 4.76 6.41 2.76
CA GLY A 239 3.77 7.48 2.69
C GLY A 239 3.69 8.15 1.31
N LEU A 240 4.84 8.43 0.68
CA LEU A 240 4.88 8.94 -0.70
C LEU A 240 4.28 7.93 -1.69
N TRP A 241 4.61 6.65 -1.55
CA TRP A 241 4.09 5.58 -2.40
C TRP A 241 2.58 5.42 -2.30
N GLU A 242 2.04 5.46 -1.08
CA GLU A 242 0.60 5.39 -0.81
C GLU A 242 -0.13 6.59 -1.38
N SER A 243 0.43 7.80 -1.20
CA SER A 243 -0.15 9.05 -1.70
C SER A 243 -0.12 9.15 -3.23
N ALA A 244 0.91 8.61 -3.89
CA ALA A 244 1.06 8.54 -5.37
C ALA A 244 -0.05 7.75 -6.09
N ARG A 245 -1.06 7.27 -5.36
CA ARG A 245 -2.17 6.46 -5.84
C ARG A 245 -3.49 7.21 -5.73
N THR A 246 -3.55 8.18 -4.83
CA THR A 246 -4.70 9.02 -4.54
C THR A 246 -4.41 10.42 -5.07
N GLY A 247 -4.45 10.58 -6.39
CA GLY A 247 -4.13 11.86 -7.02
C GLY A 247 -4.34 11.84 -8.51
N ASP A 248 -4.45 13.02 -9.11
CA ASP A 248 -4.41 13.16 -10.56
C ASP A 248 -2.99 12.85 -11.09
N SER A 249 -2.86 12.64 -12.40
CA SER A 249 -1.59 12.21 -13.00
C SER A 249 -0.39 13.12 -12.69
N PHE A 250 -0.60 14.43 -12.49
CA PHE A 250 0.50 15.34 -12.15
C PHE A 250 0.99 15.11 -10.72
N LEU A 251 0.07 15.03 -9.75
CA LEU A 251 0.42 14.79 -8.35
C LEU A 251 1.10 13.43 -8.18
N ARG A 252 0.57 12.39 -8.83
CA ARG A 252 1.17 11.05 -8.84
C ARG A 252 2.59 11.08 -9.40
N PHE A 253 2.82 11.80 -10.50
CA PHE A 253 4.16 11.96 -11.08
C PHE A 253 5.11 12.60 -10.07
N ILE A 254 4.69 13.69 -9.42
CA ILE A 254 5.51 14.40 -8.43
C ILE A 254 5.86 13.47 -7.27
N GLN A 255 4.89 12.74 -6.72
CA GLN A 255 5.10 11.87 -5.56
C GLN A 255 6.00 10.68 -5.86
N TYR A 256 5.85 10.04 -7.02
CA TYR A 256 6.81 9.01 -7.43
C TYR A 256 8.21 9.58 -7.68
N TYR A 257 8.32 10.79 -8.24
CA TYR A 257 9.63 11.42 -8.43
C TYR A 257 10.28 11.81 -7.10
N GLN A 258 9.52 12.25 -6.10
CA GLN A 258 10.03 12.55 -4.74
C GLN A 258 10.67 11.33 -4.07
N ILE A 259 10.19 10.11 -4.35
CA ILE A 259 10.84 8.87 -3.91
C ILE A 259 12.25 8.77 -4.50
N LEU A 260 12.43 9.12 -5.78
CA LEU A 260 13.72 9.11 -6.46
C LEU A 260 14.66 10.20 -5.91
N GLU A 261 14.13 11.40 -5.62
CA GLU A 261 14.89 12.49 -4.99
C GLU A 261 15.40 12.08 -3.61
N TYR A 262 14.51 11.54 -2.77
CA TYR A 262 14.87 11.04 -1.45
C TYR A 262 15.98 9.99 -1.58
N ALA A 263 15.79 9.00 -2.45
CA ALA A 263 16.80 7.96 -2.66
C ALA A 263 18.14 8.51 -3.16
N GLY A 264 18.11 9.45 -4.13
CA GLY A 264 19.28 10.13 -4.66
C GLY A 264 20.06 10.90 -3.59
N PHE A 265 19.35 11.59 -2.70
CA PHE A 265 19.95 12.35 -1.60
C PHE A 265 20.70 11.44 -0.62
N TYR A 266 20.08 10.34 -0.19
CA TYR A 266 20.66 9.45 0.84
C TYR A 266 21.68 8.44 0.30
N HIS A 267 21.56 8.03 -0.97
CA HIS A 267 22.50 7.07 -1.58
C HIS A 267 23.95 7.58 -1.54
N ILE A 268 24.16 8.86 -1.82
CA ILE A 268 25.50 9.45 -1.83
C ILE A 268 26.04 9.66 -0.42
N ARG A 269 25.18 9.99 0.53
CA ARG A 269 25.60 10.11 1.93
C ARG A 269 26.20 8.81 2.46
N ASN A 270 25.62 7.66 2.10
CA ASN A 270 26.11 6.35 2.57
C ASN A 270 27.45 5.94 1.93
N ASN A 271 27.63 6.18 0.63
CA ASN A 271 28.92 5.93 -0.04
C ASN A 271 30.02 6.86 0.50
N ILE A 272 29.71 8.16 0.68
CA ILE A 272 30.64 9.13 1.27
C ILE A 272 31.01 8.70 2.69
N MET A 273 30.06 8.29 3.52
CA MET A 273 30.39 7.85 4.89
C MET A 273 31.25 6.58 4.92
N GLN A 274 31.02 5.63 4.01
CA GLN A 274 31.88 4.45 3.86
C GLN A 274 33.29 4.82 3.39
N ASP A 275 33.40 5.78 2.46
CA ASP A 275 34.69 6.26 1.96
C ASP A 275 35.44 7.09 3.01
N ILE A 276 34.75 7.94 3.77
CA ILE A 276 35.32 8.64 4.95
C ILE A 276 35.83 7.62 5.95
N GLN A 277 35.02 6.61 6.30
CA GLN A 277 35.43 5.54 7.22
C GLN A 277 36.67 4.82 6.69
N ARG A 278 36.69 4.48 5.39
CA ARG A 278 37.83 3.82 4.76
C ARG A 278 39.11 4.67 4.82
N ILE A 279 39.01 5.98 4.58
CA ILE A 279 40.16 6.91 4.66
C ILE A 279 40.65 7.06 6.11
N ILE A 280 39.75 7.14 7.09
CA ILE A 280 40.11 7.31 8.51
C ILE A 280 40.71 6.02 9.09
N VAL A 281 40.17 4.86 8.73
CA VAL A 281 40.59 3.55 9.26
C VAL A 281 41.79 2.96 8.49
N ALA A 282 42.21 3.59 7.38
CA ALA A 282 43.37 3.14 6.63
C ALA A 282 44.64 3.10 7.52
N PRO A 283 45.41 1.98 7.53
CA PRO A 283 46.58 1.82 8.40
C PRO A 283 47.62 2.95 8.25
N GLU A 284 47.73 3.53 7.05
CA GLU A 284 48.63 4.62 6.72
C GLU A 284 48.11 6.02 7.08
N ALA A 285 46.83 6.17 7.45
CA ALA A 285 46.20 7.46 7.68
C ALA A 285 46.86 8.23 8.83
N ALA A 286 47.23 7.53 9.91
CA ALA A 286 47.94 8.10 11.05
C ALA A 286 49.39 8.52 10.71
N ALA A 287 50.03 7.81 9.77
CA ALA A 287 51.40 8.10 9.34
C ALA A 287 51.46 9.22 8.28
N ARG A 288 50.36 9.52 7.59
CA ARG A 288 50.28 10.51 6.51
C ARG A 288 49.03 11.39 6.60
N PRO A 289 48.86 12.17 7.68
CA PRO A 289 47.64 12.93 7.94
C PRO A 289 47.31 13.96 6.85
N GLY A 290 48.32 14.59 6.24
CA GLY A 290 48.12 15.56 5.15
C GLY A 290 47.69 14.96 3.81
N ARG A 291 47.81 13.63 3.64
CA ARG A 291 47.24 12.92 2.47
C ARG A 291 45.79 12.53 2.77
N ALA A 292 45.53 11.91 3.92
CA ALA A 292 44.18 11.60 4.36
C ALA A 292 43.28 12.85 4.41
N ALA A 293 43.79 13.99 4.87
CA ALA A 293 43.05 15.26 4.88
C ALA A 293 42.72 15.77 3.46
N ARG A 294 43.60 15.54 2.47
CA ARG A 294 43.33 15.88 1.07
C ARG A 294 42.30 14.94 0.46
N ASP A 295 42.47 13.64 0.68
CA ASP A 295 41.53 12.63 0.19
C ASP A 295 40.12 12.85 0.77
N LEU A 296 40.02 13.27 2.05
CA LEU A 296 38.75 13.69 2.66
C LEU A 296 38.19 14.99 2.05
N LEU A 297 39.03 15.99 1.79
CA LEU A 297 38.61 17.24 1.17
C LEU A 297 38.12 17.02 -0.26
N ASP A 298 38.80 16.19 -1.04
CA ASP A 298 38.40 15.84 -2.41
C ASP A 298 37.05 15.11 -2.42
N LEU A 299 36.81 14.20 -1.47
CA LEU A 299 35.54 13.51 -1.30
C LEU A 299 34.38 14.47 -0.95
N VAL A 300 34.63 15.48 -0.11
CA VAL A 300 33.65 16.52 0.26
C VAL A 300 33.40 17.49 -0.90
N VAL A 301 34.40 17.72 -1.77
CA VAL A 301 34.24 18.53 -2.98
C VAL A 301 33.41 17.78 -4.03
N ASP A 302 33.58 16.47 -4.16
CA ASP A 302 32.77 15.59 -5.03
C ASP A 302 31.30 15.45 -4.57
N GLU A 303 30.98 15.78 -3.31
CA GLU A 303 29.59 15.87 -2.82
C GLU A 303 28.74 16.88 -3.61
N ARG A 304 29.39 17.81 -4.32
CA ARG A 304 28.78 18.83 -5.20
C ARG A 304 28.26 18.29 -6.53
N LEU A 305 28.23 16.97 -6.76
CA LEU A 305 27.47 16.42 -7.88
C LEU A 305 26.06 17.02 -7.90
N GLU A 306 25.64 17.55 -9.06
CA GLU A 306 24.28 18.06 -9.24
C GLU A 306 23.28 16.95 -8.88
N GLU A 307 22.21 17.33 -8.18
CA GLU A 307 21.16 16.42 -7.65
C GLU A 307 20.67 15.41 -8.70
N ASN A 308 20.63 15.83 -9.97
CA ASN A 308 20.23 15.02 -11.11
C ASN A 308 21.16 13.85 -11.41
N THR A 309 22.46 14.06 -11.29
CA THR A 309 23.45 12.99 -11.50
C THR A 309 23.29 11.93 -10.42
N LYS A 310 22.98 12.34 -9.18
CA LYS A 310 22.73 11.45 -8.04
C LYS A 310 21.55 10.53 -8.30
N ILE A 311 20.43 11.11 -8.74
CA ILE A 311 19.20 10.38 -9.07
C ILE A 311 19.44 9.40 -10.23
N ASN A 312 20.13 9.83 -11.28
CA ASN A 312 20.41 9.00 -12.46
C ASN A 312 21.24 7.76 -12.09
N GLU A 313 22.26 7.91 -11.24
CA GLU A 313 23.08 6.78 -10.79
C GLU A 313 22.29 5.82 -9.89
N VAL A 314 21.42 6.32 -9.01
CA VAL A 314 20.53 5.46 -8.21
C VAL A 314 19.59 4.64 -9.09
N ILE A 315 18.96 5.28 -10.08
CA ILE A 315 18.07 4.60 -11.03
C ILE A 315 18.84 3.53 -11.80
N LYS A 316 20.03 3.87 -12.32
CA LYS A 316 20.89 2.94 -13.06
C LYS A 316 21.35 1.76 -12.21
N LYS A 317 21.58 1.95 -10.90
CA LYS A 317 21.94 0.88 -9.96
C LYS A 317 20.75 -0.05 -9.66
N CYS A 318 19.55 0.50 -9.52
CA CYS A 318 18.37 -0.25 -9.04
C CYS A 318 17.51 -0.86 -10.15
N VAL A 319 17.59 -0.34 -11.37
CA VAL A 319 16.73 -0.70 -12.49
C VAL A 319 17.56 -1.24 -13.65
N SER A 320 17.25 -2.46 -14.09
CA SER A 320 17.86 -3.01 -15.29
C SER A 320 17.19 -2.45 -16.56
N ALA A 321 17.96 -2.38 -17.64
CA ALA A 321 17.47 -1.94 -18.93
C ALA A 321 16.37 -2.86 -19.47
N GLU A 322 16.49 -4.16 -19.23
CA GLU A 322 15.54 -5.19 -19.64
C GLU A 322 14.20 -4.98 -18.96
N GLU A 323 14.19 -4.82 -17.64
CA GLU A 323 12.95 -4.57 -16.91
C GLU A 323 12.34 -3.22 -17.29
N MET A 324 13.15 -2.18 -17.48
CA MET A 324 12.66 -0.89 -17.98
C MET A 324 12.05 -1.01 -19.37
N TRP A 325 12.68 -1.76 -20.28
CA TRP A 325 12.15 -2.03 -21.61
C TRP A 325 10.78 -2.70 -21.56
N HIS A 326 10.60 -3.66 -20.65
CA HIS A 326 9.31 -4.29 -20.38
C HIS A 326 8.31 -3.32 -19.73
N ALA A 327 8.77 -2.44 -18.83
CA ALA A 327 7.92 -1.45 -18.17
C ALA A 327 7.38 -0.37 -19.13
N LEU A 328 8.15 -0.01 -20.18
CA LEU A 328 7.63 0.81 -21.29
C LEU A 328 6.53 0.08 -22.07
N GLY A 329 6.58 -1.25 -22.10
CA GLY A 329 5.47 -2.13 -22.49
C GLY A 329 4.84 -1.80 -23.84
N ASP A 330 3.50 -1.68 -23.82
CA ASP A 330 2.67 -1.34 -24.98
C ASP A 330 2.75 0.15 -25.35
N ASP A 331 3.21 0.99 -24.42
CA ASP A 331 3.36 2.43 -24.62
C ASP A 331 4.66 2.81 -25.36
N ARG A 332 5.47 1.83 -25.82
CA ARG A 332 6.74 2.10 -26.53
C ARG A 332 6.58 3.03 -27.74
N GLU A 333 5.48 2.93 -28.47
CA GLU A 333 5.20 3.85 -29.58
C GLU A 333 5.09 5.30 -29.08
N HIS A 334 4.48 5.52 -27.92
CA HIS A 334 4.42 6.85 -27.30
C HIS A 334 5.81 7.38 -26.97
N PHE A 335 6.66 6.57 -26.33
CA PHE A 335 8.04 6.95 -25.98
C PHE A 335 8.98 7.09 -27.19
N SER A 336 8.55 6.64 -28.36
CA SER A 336 9.31 6.76 -29.60
C SER A 336 9.13 8.10 -30.33
N LYS A 337 8.18 8.92 -29.86
CA LYS A 337 7.81 10.18 -30.48
C LYS A 337 8.19 11.33 -29.56
N GLU A 338 8.55 12.44 -30.17
CA GLU A 338 8.60 13.71 -29.47
C GLU A 338 7.18 14.09 -29.05
N ILE A 339 7.01 14.53 -27.81
CA ILE A 339 5.72 15.05 -27.32
C ILE A 339 5.84 16.55 -27.06
N VAL A 340 4.89 17.30 -27.60
CA VAL A 340 4.74 18.73 -27.33
C VAL A 340 3.62 18.89 -26.33
N LEU A 341 3.93 19.45 -25.16
CA LEU A 341 2.97 19.70 -24.09
C LEU A 341 2.45 21.14 -24.14
N ASP A 342 1.22 21.33 -23.69
CA ASP A 342 0.60 22.65 -23.64
C ASP A 342 1.42 23.55 -22.71
N GLY A 343 1.75 24.74 -23.20
CA GLY A 343 2.74 25.64 -22.59
C GLY A 343 4.14 25.54 -23.23
N GLY A 344 4.27 24.81 -24.34
CA GLY A 344 5.42 24.88 -25.26
C GLY A 344 6.61 24.01 -24.88
N PHE A 345 6.50 23.21 -23.81
CA PHE A 345 7.53 22.26 -23.42
C PHE A 345 7.55 21.08 -24.40
N VAL A 346 8.72 20.83 -24.99
CA VAL A 346 8.95 19.73 -25.92
C VAL A 346 9.80 18.69 -25.20
N LEU A 347 9.28 17.47 -25.14
CA LEU A 347 9.99 16.35 -24.52
C LEU A 347 10.44 15.39 -25.63
N PRO A 348 11.75 15.14 -25.75
CA PRO A 348 12.30 14.30 -26.81
C PRO A 348 11.90 12.83 -26.61
N ALA A 349 11.96 12.07 -27.71
CA ALA A 349 11.76 10.63 -27.66
C ALA A 349 12.81 9.94 -26.77
N VAL A 350 12.36 8.97 -25.97
CA VAL A 350 13.20 8.18 -25.07
C VAL A 350 13.73 6.92 -25.75
N VAL A 351 13.02 6.41 -26.77
CA VAL A 351 13.40 5.25 -27.57
C VAL A 351 13.25 5.55 -29.06
N SER A 352 13.89 4.79 -29.95
CA SER A 352 13.55 4.82 -31.38
C SER A 352 12.67 3.62 -31.74
N MET A 353 11.77 3.77 -32.73
CA MET A 353 10.94 2.66 -33.23
C MET A 353 11.76 1.52 -33.85
N SER A 354 12.93 1.83 -34.39
CA SER A 354 13.85 0.83 -34.94
C SER A 354 14.79 0.23 -33.90
N GLU A 355 14.74 0.73 -32.66
CA GLU A 355 15.64 0.33 -31.59
C GLU A 355 15.26 -1.05 -31.05
N GLY A 356 16.23 -1.96 -31.00
CA GLY A 356 16.08 -3.22 -30.28
C GLY A 356 16.52 -3.08 -28.81
N LEU A 357 16.18 -4.08 -27.99
CA LEU A 357 16.61 -4.14 -26.59
C LEU A 357 18.14 -3.96 -26.42
N GLY A 358 18.94 -4.49 -27.34
CA GLY A 358 20.41 -4.38 -27.27
C GLY A 358 20.93 -2.95 -27.38
N ASP A 359 20.29 -2.10 -28.19
CA ASP A 359 20.67 -0.68 -28.32
C ASP A 359 20.12 0.15 -27.16
N PHE A 360 18.92 -0.20 -26.68
CA PHE A 360 18.31 0.40 -25.51
C PHE A 360 19.18 0.28 -24.27
N LYS A 361 19.74 -0.91 -24.02
CA LYS A 361 20.67 -1.17 -22.90
C LYS A 361 21.80 -0.15 -22.82
N LYS A 362 22.30 0.34 -23.96
CA LYS A 362 23.45 1.24 -24.02
C LYS A 362 23.10 2.69 -23.69
N SER A 363 21.86 3.10 -23.87
CA SER A 363 21.50 4.53 -23.97
C SER A 363 20.29 4.95 -23.14
N TRP A 364 19.49 4.02 -22.59
CA TRP A 364 18.26 4.35 -21.86
C TRP A 364 18.51 5.26 -20.66
N HIS A 365 19.60 5.04 -19.91
CA HIS A 365 19.97 5.83 -18.73
C HIS A 365 20.34 7.29 -19.06
N GLN A 366 20.69 7.58 -20.32
CA GLN A 366 20.98 8.93 -20.79
C GLN A 366 19.72 9.67 -21.29
N ARG A 367 18.61 8.95 -21.47
CA ARG A 367 17.37 9.50 -22.06
C ARG A 367 16.23 9.53 -21.05
N PHE A 368 15.95 8.41 -20.39
CA PHE A 368 14.79 8.27 -19.53
C PHE A 368 14.91 9.06 -18.21
N PRO A 369 15.95 8.88 -17.37
CA PRO A 369 16.08 9.68 -16.15
C PRO A 369 16.12 11.21 -16.38
N PRO A 370 16.88 11.74 -17.36
CA PRO A 370 16.84 13.17 -17.65
C PRO A 370 15.47 13.67 -18.14
N ALA A 371 14.72 12.84 -18.86
CA ALA A 371 13.34 13.16 -19.26
C ALA A 371 12.41 13.28 -18.04
N LEU A 372 12.52 12.36 -17.07
CA LEU A 372 11.75 12.44 -15.81
C LEU A 372 12.05 13.74 -15.06
N HIS A 373 13.33 14.09 -14.93
CA HIS A 373 13.75 15.32 -14.30
C HIS A 373 13.19 16.56 -15.00
N SER A 374 13.24 16.57 -16.34
CA SER A 374 12.74 17.67 -17.15
C SER A 374 11.23 17.86 -16.97
N ILE A 375 10.45 16.77 -16.94
CA ILE A 375 9.02 16.83 -16.64
C ILE A 375 8.81 17.39 -15.23
N ARG A 376 9.49 16.84 -14.21
CA ARG A 376 9.34 17.28 -12.81
C ARG A 376 9.61 18.78 -12.66
N ASN A 377 10.70 19.29 -13.22
CA ASN A 377 11.04 20.70 -13.10
C ASN A 377 9.97 21.60 -13.72
N ARG A 378 9.41 21.19 -14.85
CA ARG A 378 8.37 21.94 -15.57
C ARG A 378 7.02 21.89 -14.86
N LEU A 379 6.77 20.85 -14.06
CA LEU A 379 5.60 20.75 -13.18
C LEU A 379 5.75 21.60 -11.91
N VAL A 380 6.92 21.56 -11.25
CA VAL A 380 7.14 22.21 -9.94
C VAL A 380 7.47 23.70 -10.08
N HIS A 381 8.35 24.08 -11.01
CA HIS A 381 8.87 25.46 -11.13
C HIS A 381 8.13 26.31 -12.17
N GLY A 382 6.97 25.86 -12.63
CA GLY A 382 6.14 26.60 -13.57
C GLY A 382 5.74 27.98 -13.04
N ARG A 383 5.40 28.09 -11.75
CA ARG A 383 4.90 29.36 -11.19
C ARG A 383 5.96 30.45 -10.98
N GLU A 384 7.22 30.07 -10.78
CA GLU A 384 8.27 31.01 -10.32
C GLU A 384 9.24 31.42 -11.42
N SER A 385 9.42 30.59 -12.45
CA SER A 385 10.35 30.91 -13.53
C SER A 385 9.65 31.65 -14.66
N ARG A 386 10.17 32.82 -15.05
CA ARG A 386 9.88 33.46 -16.35
C ARG A 386 10.42 32.62 -17.54
N GLN A 387 10.58 31.30 -17.38
CA GLN A 387 11.00 30.41 -18.45
C GLN A 387 9.81 30.12 -19.36
N ALA A 388 10.01 30.34 -20.65
CA ALA A 388 8.97 30.31 -21.68
C ALA A 388 8.34 28.93 -21.97
N THR A 389 8.59 27.90 -21.14
CA THR A 389 7.99 26.58 -21.32
C THR A 389 7.55 25.99 -19.97
N MET A 390 6.23 25.87 -19.76
CA MET A 390 5.60 25.26 -18.59
C MET A 390 4.71 24.12 -19.05
N ILE A 391 4.49 23.10 -18.21
CA ILE A 391 3.42 22.13 -18.44
C ILE A 391 2.15 22.67 -17.79
N VAL A 392 1.19 23.11 -18.60
CA VAL A 392 -0.11 23.58 -18.11
C VAL A 392 -0.94 22.38 -17.61
N PRO A 393 -1.66 22.48 -16.48
CA PRO A 393 -2.54 21.41 -16.01
C PRO A 393 -3.81 21.34 -16.88
N SER A 394 -3.67 20.78 -18.08
CA SER A 394 -4.77 20.53 -19.03
C SER A 394 -5.08 19.03 -19.13
N ARG A 395 -6.27 18.70 -19.61
CA ARG A 395 -6.63 17.30 -19.92
C ARG A 395 -5.70 16.69 -20.96
N ALA A 396 -5.34 17.45 -21.99
CA ALA A 396 -4.42 16.97 -23.04
C ALA A 396 -3.02 16.65 -22.49
N ASN A 397 -2.49 17.48 -21.58
CA ASN A 397 -1.22 17.20 -20.91
C ASN A 397 -1.33 16.03 -19.94
N ARG A 398 -2.47 15.86 -19.26
CA ARG A 398 -2.73 14.67 -18.44
C ARG A 398 -2.66 13.40 -19.28
N ASP A 399 -3.36 13.38 -20.42
CA ASP A 399 -3.38 12.23 -21.33
C ASP A 399 -1.99 11.94 -21.92
N ARG A 400 -1.20 12.98 -22.21
CA ARG A 400 0.19 12.85 -22.72
C ARG A 400 1.18 12.39 -21.65
N LEU A 401 0.99 12.76 -20.39
CA LEU A 401 1.87 12.33 -19.28
C LEU A 401 1.46 11.00 -18.67
N PHE A 402 0.21 10.56 -18.87
CA PHE A 402 -0.29 9.31 -18.31
C PHE A 402 0.61 8.09 -18.61
N PRO A 403 1.13 7.88 -19.85
CA PRO A 403 2.05 6.78 -20.15
C PRO A 403 3.34 6.80 -19.32
N TRP A 404 3.77 7.95 -18.81
CA TRP A 404 4.98 8.10 -18.00
C TRP A 404 4.83 7.58 -16.58
N LEU A 405 3.59 7.48 -16.07
CA LEU A 405 3.33 7.04 -14.69
C LEU A 405 3.73 5.59 -14.46
N GLY A 406 3.52 4.70 -15.44
CA GLY A 406 3.85 3.27 -15.31
C GLY A 406 5.35 3.02 -15.13
N PRO A 407 6.19 3.49 -16.06
CA PRO A 407 7.64 3.38 -15.95
C PRO A 407 8.22 4.12 -14.74
N LEU A 408 7.65 5.28 -14.38
CA LEU A 408 8.08 6.04 -13.20
C LEU A 408 7.73 5.30 -11.90
N ALA A 409 6.50 4.81 -11.74
CA ALA A 409 6.09 4.02 -10.58
C ALA A 409 6.93 2.74 -10.47
N PHE A 410 7.20 2.07 -11.59
CA PHE A 410 8.12 0.93 -11.64
C PHE A 410 9.52 1.30 -11.15
N THR A 411 10.08 2.40 -11.64
CA THR A 411 11.39 2.91 -11.23
C THR A 411 11.43 3.21 -9.72
N ALA A 412 10.42 3.93 -9.21
CA ALA A 412 10.28 4.27 -7.81
C ALA A 412 10.20 3.01 -6.93
N ALA A 413 9.41 2.01 -7.33
CA ALA A 413 9.29 0.74 -6.60
C ALA A 413 10.63 -0.01 -6.54
N ARG A 414 11.35 -0.09 -7.67
CA ARG A 414 12.68 -0.70 -7.73
C ARG A 414 13.66 0.03 -6.82
N VAL A 415 13.68 1.35 -6.85
CA VAL A 415 14.51 2.14 -5.95
C VAL A 415 14.13 1.86 -4.49
N MET A 416 12.85 1.84 -4.13
CA MET A 416 12.39 1.48 -2.78
C MET A 416 12.74 0.06 -2.33
N VAL A 417 13.01 -0.87 -3.24
CA VAL A 417 13.41 -2.25 -2.93
C VAL A 417 14.93 -2.44 -2.90
N TYR A 418 15.69 -1.76 -3.76
CA TYR A 418 17.12 -2.04 -3.97
C TYR A 418 18.07 -0.94 -3.52
N SER A 419 17.59 0.26 -3.18
CA SER A 419 18.46 1.33 -2.67
C SER A 419 18.84 1.08 -1.21
N ASP A 420 20.10 1.27 -0.84
CA ASP A 420 20.59 1.09 0.53
C ASP A 420 20.17 2.29 1.43
N LEU A 421 18.87 2.45 1.64
CA LEU A 421 18.24 3.56 2.39
C LEU A 421 17.88 3.21 3.83
#